data_AF-A0A7X8HL68-F1
#
_entry.id   AF-A0A7X8HL68-F1
#
_cell.length_a   1.000
_cell.length_b   1.000
_cell.length_c   1.000
_cell.angle_alpha   90.00
_cell.angle_beta   90.00
_cell.angle_gamma   90.00
#
_symmetry.space_group_name_H-M   'P 1'
#
loop_
_entity.id
_entity.type
_entity.pdbx_description
1 polymer ?
#
loop_
_entity_poly.entity_id
_entity_poly.type
_entity_poly.pdbx_seq_one_letter_code
_entity_poly.pdbx_strand_id
1 'polypeptide(L)'
;MVAGTQIAIALTPWLGTEFISKQEEMCSAIALKFNTFILGRNTIDGLASWVDDEIFFKVRLDTSGKMVLRMDTQKLIRLRMDDFTIMADELLYLLFQTFPKDREHFLAVQEYSVKKSSLSALRALYIDFSGFQSEEELLTLRKVITSCYDKYRWRFWL
;
A
#
# COMPACT_ATOMS: atom_id res chain seq x y z
N MET A 1 4.07 14.29 5.95
CA MET A 1 2.93 13.77 6.74
C MET A 1 1.92 13.21 5.78
N VAL A 2 1.42 12.00 6.05
CA VAL A 2 0.35 11.38 5.26
C VAL A 2 -0.98 11.95 5.70
N ALA A 3 -1.77 12.50 4.77
CA ALA A 3 -3.12 12.99 5.06
C ALA A 3 -4.16 11.89 4.84
N GLY A 4 -5.26 11.92 5.60
CA GLY A 4 -6.40 11.00 5.39
C GLY A 4 -6.94 11.08 3.96
N THR A 5 -6.90 12.27 3.34
CA THR A 5 -7.28 12.48 1.94
C THR A 5 -6.38 11.72 0.95
N GLN A 6 -5.08 11.56 1.24
CA GLN A 6 -4.18 10.80 0.37
C GLN A 6 -4.50 9.30 0.41
N ILE A 7 -4.85 8.80 1.60
CA ILE A 7 -5.30 7.41 1.78
C ILE A 7 -6.63 7.19 1.07
N ALA A 8 -7.57 8.12 1.21
CA ALA A 8 -8.83 8.08 0.48
C ALA A 8 -8.60 8.01 -1.04
N ILE A 9 -7.77 8.89 -1.60
CA ILE A 9 -7.42 8.89 -3.04
C ILE A 9 -6.79 7.56 -3.47
N ALA A 10 -5.92 6.98 -2.66
CA ALA A 10 -5.28 5.69 -2.98
C ALA A 10 -6.27 4.51 -2.94
N LEU A 11 -7.29 4.56 -2.08
CA LEU A 11 -8.31 3.52 -1.94
C LEU A 11 -9.52 3.69 -2.88
N THR A 12 -9.82 4.90 -3.35
CA THR A 12 -10.97 5.17 -4.24
C THR A 12 -11.02 4.25 -5.47
N PRO A 13 -9.91 3.97 -6.19
CA PRO A 13 -9.94 3.05 -7.34
C PRO A 13 -10.36 1.61 -6.99
N TRP A 14 -10.23 1.21 -5.72
CA TRP A 14 -10.46 -0.15 -5.24
C TRP A 14 -11.82 -0.32 -4.55
N LEU A 15 -12.23 0.69 -3.76
CA LEU A 15 -13.43 0.63 -2.91
C LEU A 15 -14.58 1.52 -3.40
N GLY A 16 -14.31 2.42 -4.35
CA GLY A 16 -15.29 3.37 -4.87
C GLY A 16 -15.46 4.61 -3.97
N THR A 17 -15.87 5.72 -4.58
CA THR A 17 -16.01 7.00 -3.89
C THR A 17 -17.14 6.95 -2.86
N GLU A 18 -18.22 6.22 -3.13
CA GLU A 18 -19.38 6.11 -2.23
C GLU A 18 -19.02 5.48 -0.87
N PHE A 19 -18.18 4.45 -0.88
CA PHE A 19 -17.73 3.80 0.35
C PHE A 19 -16.75 4.69 1.12
N ILE A 20 -15.78 5.28 0.42
CA ILE A 20 -14.73 6.12 1.04
C ILE A 20 -15.32 7.36 1.72
N SER A 21 -16.32 8.01 1.11
CA SER A 21 -17.01 9.16 1.70
C SER A 21 -17.72 8.84 3.03
N LYS A 22 -18.05 7.56 3.30
CA LYS A 22 -18.64 7.12 4.57
C LYS A 22 -17.60 6.72 5.61
N GLN A 23 -16.33 6.55 5.21
CA GLN A 23 -15.27 5.96 6.02
C GLN A 23 -14.10 6.92 6.23
N GLU A 24 -14.40 8.21 6.46
CA GLU A 24 -13.39 9.24 6.76
C GLU A 24 -12.59 8.92 8.04
N GLU A 25 -13.24 8.30 9.03
CA GLU A 25 -12.60 7.86 10.27
C GLU A 25 -11.52 6.81 10.03
N MET A 26 -11.79 5.82 9.15
CA MET A 26 -10.83 4.79 8.77
C MET A 26 -9.60 5.40 8.11
N CYS A 27 -9.81 6.29 7.13
CA CYS A 27 -8.72 6.96 6.43
C CYS A 27 -7.87 7.80 7.39
N SER A 28 -8.50 8.48 8.35
CA SER A 28 -7.82 9.27 9.37
C SER A 28 -7.03 8.41 10.36
N ALA A 29 -7.58 7.27 10.77
CA ALA A 29 -6.92 6.32 11.66
C ALA A 29 -5.65 5.72 11.02
N ILE A 30 -5.74 5.34 9.74
CA ILE A 30 -4.59 4.84 8.98
C ILE A 30 -3.53 5.94 8.83
N ALA A 31 -3.94 7.18 8.50
CA ALA A 31 -3.00 8.30 8.38
C ALA A 31 -2.28 8.58 9.71
N LEU A 32 -3.01 8.58 10.82
CA LEU A 32 -2.43 8.76 12.14
C LEU A 32 -1.40 7.66 12.42
N LYS A 33 -1.77 6.39 12.18
CA LYS A 33 -0.86 5.26 12.36
C LYS A 33 0.41 5.40 11.53
N PHE A 34 0.29 5.80 10.27
CA PHE A 34 1.45 6.04 9.39
C PHE A 34 2.34 7.18 9.90
N ASN A 35 1.74 8.28 10.38
CA ASN A 35 2.50 9.41 10.91
C ASN A 35 3.17 9.10 12.27
N THR A 36 2.61 8.19 13.06
CA THR A 36 3.20 7.74 14.34
C THR A 36 4.17 6.58 14.19
N PHE A 37 4.38 6.07 12.98
CA PHE A 37 5.25 4.94 12.74
C PHE A 37 6.71 5.33 12.99
N ILE A 38 7.38 4.54 13.84
CA ILE A 38 8.80 4.70 14.16
C ILE A 38 9.50 3.38 13.91
N LEU A 39 10.53 3.41 13.06
CA LEU A 39 11.38 2.26 12.79
C LEU A 39 12.00 1.74 14.10
N GLY A 40 11.99 0.42 14.31
CA GLY A 40 12.50 -0.22 15.54
C GLY A 40 11.48 -0.35 16.69
N ARG A 41 10.47 0.53 16.78
CA ARG A 41 9.32 0.33 17.69
C ARG A 41 8.18 -0.43 17.02
N ASN A 42 8.00 -0.21 15.72
CA ASN A 42 6.98 -0.85 14.91
C ASN A 42 7.64 -1.61 13.76
N THR A 43 7.01 -2.70 13.33
CA THR A 43 7.43 -3.44 12.13
C THR A 43 6.53 -3.07 10.95
N ILE A 44 7.11 -3.04 9.75
CA ILE A 44 6.37 -2.79 8.51
C ILE A 44 5.32 -3.90 8.33
N ASP A 45 5.67 -5.15 8.59
CA ASP A 45 4.74 -6.29 8.55
C ASP A 45 3.54 -6.13 9.48
N GLY A 46 3.76 -5.69 10.72
CA GLY A 46 2.68 -5.50 11.69
C GLY A 46 1.74 -4.38 11.28
N LEU A 47 2.30 -3.31 10.70
CA LEU A 47 1.48 -2.22 10.16
C LEU A 47 0.70 -2.66 8.92
N ALA A 48 1.32 -3.42 8.02
CA ALA A 48 0.67 -3.97 6.83
C ALA A 48 -0.54 -4.83 7.20
N SER A 49 -0.35 -5.77 8.15
CA SER A 49 -1.43 -6.63 8.65
C SER A 49 -2.54 -5.82 9.31
N TRP A 50 -2.18 -4.81 10.11
CA TRP A 50 -3.18 -3.96 10.76
C TRP A 50 -4.01 -3.16 9.76
N VAL A 51 -3.40 -2.63 8.69
CA VAL A 51 -4.12 -1.92 7.63
C VAL A 51 -5.04 -2.86 6.86
N ASP A 52 -4.57 -4.07 6.53
CA ASP A 52 -5.37 -5.12 5.87
C ASP A 52 -6.62 -5.45 6.69
N ASP A 53 -6.45 -5.72 8.00
CA ASP A 53 -7.53 -6.02 8.93
C ASP A 53 -8.52 -4.84 9.04
N GLU A 54 -8.02 -3.61 9.20
CA GLU A 54 -8.86 -2.43 9.35
C GLU A 54 -9.76 -2.21 8.12
N ILE A 55 -9.20 -2.30 6.91
CA ILE A 55 -9.96 -2.18 5.66
C ILE A 55 -10.99 -3.32 5.57
N PHE A 56 -10.56 -4.56 5.84
CA PHE A 56 -11.43 -5.73 5.79
C PHE A 56 -12.62 -5.59 6.73
N PHE A 57 -12.40 -5.21 8.00
CA PHE A 57 -13.48 -5.06 8.98
C PHE A 57 -14.47 -3.96 8.58
N LYS A 58 -13.98 -2.81 8.10
CA LYS A 58 -14.85 -1.71 7.68
C LYS A 58 -15.71 -2.08 6.47
N VAL A 59 -15.12 -2.74 5.47
CA VAL A 59 -15.86 -3.24 4.29
C VAL A 59 -16.88 -4.30 4.70
N ARG A 60 -16.50 -5.22 5.60
CA ARG A 60 -17.39 -6.26 6.10
C ARG A 60 -18.60 -5.69 6.83
N LEU A 61 -18.39 -4.66 7.67
CA LEU A 61 -19.47 -4.01 8.42
C LEU A 61 -20.43 -3.28 7.49
N ASP A 62 -19.94 -2.49 6.54
CA ASP A 62 -20.77 -1.73 5.60
C ASP A 62 -21.58 -2.66 4.67
N THR A 63 -20.95 -3.73 4.18
CA THR A 63 -21.60 -4.69 3.26
C THR A 63 -22.41 -5.76 3.98
N SER A 64 -22.53 -5.71 5.32
CA SER A 64 -23.15 -6.76 6.14
C SER A 64 -22.60 -8.17 5.81
N GLY A 65 -21.29 -8.25 5.52
CA GLY A 65 -20.59 -9.49 5.19
C GLY A 65 -20.71 -9.97 3.74
N LYS A 66 -21.43 -9.26 2.86
CA LYS A 66 -21.54 -9.66 1.45
C LYS A 66 -20.25 -9.42 0.66
N MET A 67 -19.38 -8.50 1.11
CA MET A 67 -18.13 -8.12 0.45
C MET A 67 -18.32 -7.70 -1.02
N VAL A 68 -19.47 -7.09 -1.31
CA VAL A 68 -19.79 -6.53 -2.63
C VAL A 68 -19.93 -5.03 -2.49
N LEU A 69 -19.07 -4.29 -3.17
CA LEU A 69 -19.11 -2.84 -3.23
C LEU A 69 -19.56 -2.36 -4.61
N ARG A 70 -20.26 -1.22 -4.61
CA ARG A 70 -20.62 -0.52 -5.83
C ARG A 70 -19.51 0.46 -6.17
N MET A 71 -18.90 0.27 -7.32
CA MET A 71 -17.88 1.16 -7.85
C MET A 71 -18.50 2.37 -8.54
N ASP A 72 -17.68 3.40 -8.78
CA ASP A 72 -18.09 4.62 -9.49
C ASP A 72 -18.56 4.34 -10.93
N THR A 73 -18.13 3.22 -11.50
CA THR A 73 -18.60 2.72 -12.81
C THR A 73 -19.99 2.05 -12.75
N GLN A 74 -20.68 2.14 -11.61
CA GLN A 74 -21.94 1.43 -11.27
C GLN A 74 -21.85 -0.10 -11.25
N LYS A 75 -20.66 -0.66 -11.48
CA LYS A 75 -20.43 -2.11 -11.39
C LYS A 75 -20.33 -2.54 -9.93
N LEU A 76 -20.93 -3.70 -9.64
CA LEU A 76 -20.76 -4.38 -8.37
C LEU A 76 -19.51 -5.25 -8.43
N ILE A 77 -18.52 -4.97 -7.60
CA ILE A 77 -17.30 -5.77 -7.48
C ILE A 77 -17.36 -6.54 -6.17
N ARG A 78 -17.13 -7.85 -6.26
CA ARG A 78 -16.95 -8.71 -5.09
C ARG A 78 -15.48 -8.75 -4.72
N LEU A 79 -15.16 -8.30 -3.52
CA LEU A 79 -13.81 -8.31 -2.97
C LEU A 79 -13.48 -9.68 -2.39
N ARG A 80 -12.25 -10.13 -2.63
CA ARG A 80 -11.63 -11.32 -2.05
C ARG A 80 -10.62 -10.91 -0.98
N MET A 81 -10.17 -11.87 -0.19
CA MET A 81 -9.14 -11.64 0.83
C MET A 81 -7.86 -11.05 0.23
N ASP A 82 -7.40 -11.61 -0.88
CA ASP A 82 -6.16 -11.17 -1.54
C ASP A 82 -6.23 -9.70 -2.03
N ASP A 83 -7.44 -9.19 -2.33
CA ASP A 83 -7.62 -7.81 -2.78
C ASP A 83 -7.29 -6.83 -1.65
N PHE A 84 -7.62 -7.16 -0.40
CA PHE A 84 -7.29 -6.32 0.76
C PHE A 84 -5.78 -6.24 0.98
N THR A 85 -5.08 -7.36 0.80
CA THR A 85 -3.62 -7.39 0.96
C THR A 85 -2.94 -6.53 -0.10
N ILE A 86 -3.48 -6.51 -1.32
CA ILE A 86 -3.02 -5.62 -2.38
C ILE A 86 -3.29 -4.15 -2.04
N MET A 87 -4.48 -3.83 -1.50
CA MET A 87 -4.81 -2.46 -1.09
C MET A 87 -3.92 -1.97 0.05
N ALA A 88 -3.68 -2.83 1.05
CA ALA A 88 -2.76 -2.53 2.15
C ALA A 88 -1.34 -2.29 1.62
N ASP A 89 -0.88 -3.11 0.67
CA ASP A 89 0.41 -2.93 0.00
C ASP A 89 0.49 -1.56 -0.70
N GLU A 90 -0.52 -1.18 -1.49
CA GLU A 90 -0.56 0.13 -2.16
C GLU A 90 -0.49 1.30 -1.16
N LEU A 91 -1.16 1.18 -0.01
CA LEU A 91 -1.09 2.20 1.04
C LEU A 91 0.28 2.29 1.69
N LEU A 92 1.00 1.18 1.88
CA LEU A 92 2.37 1.21 2.42
C LEU A 92 3.32 2.04 1.58
N TYR A 93 3.06 2.22 0.28
CA TYR A 93 3.88 3.13 -0.52
C TYR A 93 3.84 4.56 0.02
N LEU A 94 2.68 5.04 0.50
CA LEU A 94 2.56 6.37 1.11
C LEU A 94 3.42 6.49 2.38
N LEU A 95 3.57 5.40 3.14
CA LEU A 95 4.47 5.33 4.28
C LEU A 95 5.94 5.37 3.82
N PHE A 96 6.33 4.58 2.82
CA PHE A 96 7.72 4.58 2.36
C PHE A 96 8.15 5.94 1.78
N GLN A 97 7.22 6.70 1.22
CA GLN A 97 7.48 8.07 0.77
C GLN A 97 7.80 9.03 1.93
N THR A 98 7.28 8.78 3.14
CA THR A 98 7.59 9.62 4.31
C THR A 98 8.90 9.24 5.00
N PHE A 99 9.49 8.08 4.66
CA PHE A 99 10.75 7.65 5.26
C PHE A 99 11.90 8.60 4.90
N PRO A 100 12.77 8.94 5.88
CA PRO A 100 14.07 9.53 5.61
C PRO A 100 14.84 8.69 4.59
N LYS A 101 15.51 9.36 3.65
CA LYS A 101 16.35 8.69 2.64
C LYS A 101 17.72 8.37 3.21
N ASP A 102 17.74 7.57 4.27
CA ASP A 102 18.94 7.06 4.90
C ASP A 102 19.10 5.56 4.67
N ARG A 103 20.24 5.03 5.11
CA ARG A 103 20.57 3.61 4.92
C ARG A 103 19.75 2.68 5.81
N GLU A 104 19.28 3.15 6.96
CA GLU A 104 18.50 2.35 7.91
C GLU A 104 17.13 2.02 7.32
N HIS A 105 16.43 3.03 6.79
CA HIS A 105 15.14 2.87 6.15
C HIS A 105 15.25 2.10 4.82
N PHE A 106 16.34 2.30 4.07
CA PHE A 106 16.63 1.49 2.88
C PHE A 106 16.69 0.00 3.23
N LEU A 107 17.49 -0.39 4.24
CA LEU A 107 17.64 -1.78 4.65
C LEU A 107 16.31 -2.38 5.16
N ALA A 108 15.52 -1.60 5.90
CA ALA A 108 14.22 -2.06 6.37
C ALA A 108 13.22 -2.32 5.23
N VAL A 109 13.15 -1.44 4.23
CA VAL A 109 12.29 -1.63 3.05
C VAL A 109 12.81 -2.78 2.20
N GLN A 110 14.13 -2.94 2.06
CA GLN A 110 14.73 -4.06 1.35
C GLN A 110 14.40 -5.39 2.02
N GLU A 111 14.62 -5.52 3.33
CA GLU A 111 14.29 -6.71 4.09
C GLU A 111 12.80 -7.06 3.97
N TYR A 112 11.93 -6.05 4.07
CA TYR A 112 10.49 -6.22 3.89
C TYR A 112 10.15 -6.73 2.47
N SER A 113 10.75 -6.16 1.42
CA SER A 113 10.52 -6.56 0.02
C SER A 113 10.93 -8.00 -0.29
N VAL A 114 11.91 -8.55 0.44
CA VAL A 114 12.36 -9.94 0.30
C VAL A 114 11.44 -10.88 1.08
N LYS A 115 10.99 -10.49 2.28
CA LYS A 115 10.07 -11.29 3.11
C LYS A 115 8.66 -11.32 2.56
N LYS A 116 8.21 -10.20 1.99
CA LYS A 116 6.88 -10.01 1.42
C LYS A 116 7.04 -9.57 -0.02
N SER A 117 6.40 -10.27 -0.95
CA SER A 117 6.32 -9.88 -2.37
C SER A 117 5.49 -8.61 -2.54
N SER A 118 5.99 -7.49 -2.02
CA SER A 118 5.38 -6.17 -1.99
C SER A 118 5.83 -5.35 -3.19
N LEU A 119 4.87 -4.96 -4.04
CA LEU A 119 5.18 -4.13 -5.19
C LEU A 119 5.53 -2.70 -4.73
N SER A 120 4.84 -2.21 -3.71
CA SER A 120 5.09 -0.90 -3.13
C SER A 120 6.49 -0.75 -2.53
N ALA A 121 7.01 -1.80 -1.89
CA ALA A 121 8.37 -1.81 -1.38
C ALA A 121 9.40 -1.80 -2.53
N LEU A 122 9.20 -2.63 -3.56
CA LEU A 122 10.05 -2.64 -4.75
C LEU A 122 10.03 -1.29 -5.48
N ARG A 123 8.86 -0.65 -5.56
CA ARG A 123 8.70 0.70 -6.11
C ARG A 123 9.51 1.73 -5.31
N ALA A 124 9.41 1.70 -3.99
CA ALA A 124 10.18 2.59 -3.12
C ALA A 124 11.70 2.36 -3.28
N LEU A 125 12.15 1.10 -3.35
CA LEU A 125 13.56 0.81 -3.59
C LEU A 125 14.03 1.38 -4.94
N TYR A 126 13.23 1.19 -5.99
CA TYR A 126 13.58 1.63 -7.34
C TYR A 126 13.55 3.15 -7.53
N ILE A 127 12.55 3.84 -6.97
CA ILE A 127 12.38 5.30 -7.16
C ILE A 127 13.10 6.07 -6.05
N ASP A 128 12.69 5.82 -4.80
CA ASP A 128 13.04 6.63 -3.64
C ASP A 128 14.45 6.35 -3.10
N PHE A 129 14.91 5.11 -3.18
CA PHE A 129 16.22 4.68 -2.68
C PHE A 129 17.21 4.29 -3.79
N SER A 130 16.96 4.75 -5.02
CA SER A 130 17.84 4.50 -6.17
C SER A 130 19.30 4.89 -5.91
N GLY A 131 19.55 5.96 -5.15
CA GLY A 131 20.89 6.43 -4.80
C GLY A 131 21.71 5.50 -3.90
N PHE A 132 21.10 4.49 -3.28
CA PHE A 132 21.79 3.47 -2.47
C PHE A 132 22.14 2.20 -3.26
N GLN A 133 21.76 2.13 -4.54
CA GLN A 133 21.87 0.94 -5.36
C GLN A 133 22.76 1.19 -6.58
N SER A 134 23.41 0.13 -7.04
CA SER A 134 24.14 0.10 -8.31
C SER A 134 23.17 0.00 -9.50
N GLU A 135 23.65 0.33 -10.70
CA GLU A 135 22.86 0.19 -11.93
C GLU A 135 22.44 -1.28 -12.17
N GLU A 136 23.28 -2.25 -11.82
CA GLU A 136 22.97 -3.68 -11.96
C GLU A 136 21.84 -4.13 -11.02
N GLU A 137 21.82 -3.62 -9.78
CA GLU A 137 20.75 -3.88 -8.82
C GLU A 137 19.43 -3.25 -9.28
N LEU A 138 19.47 -2.03 -9.80
CA LEU A 138 18.28 -1.37 -10.35
C LEU A 138 17.70 -2.11 -11.56
N LEU A 139 18.56 -2.61 -12.45
CA LEU A 139 18.13 -3.46 -13.57
C LEU A 139 17.50 -4.76 -13.08
N THR A 140 18.03 -5.34 -12.00
CA THR A 140 17.49 -6.55 -11.38
C THR A 140 16.12 -6.29 -10.76
N LEU A 141 15.97 -5.21 -9.98
CA LEU A 141 14.67 -4.79 -9.45
C LEU A 141 13.66 -4.57 -10.55
N ARG A 142 14.04 -3.85 -11.62
CA ARG A 142 13.17 -3.62 -12.78
C ARG A 142 12.68 -4.94 -13.38
N LYS A 143 13.59 -5.90 -13.59
CA LYS A 143 13.22 -7.23 -14.11
C LYS A 143 12.21 -7.92 -13.19
N VAL A 144 12.48 -7.97 -11.89
CA VAL A 144 11.58 -8.58 -10.90
C VAL A 144 10.19 -7.94 -10.94
N ILE A 145 10.13 -6.60 -10.96
CA ILE A 145 8.86 -5.87 -11.05
C ILE A 145 8.09 -6.26 -12.32
N THR A 146 8.76 -6.28 -13.47
CA THR A 146 8.12 -6.59 -14.76
C THR A 146 7.75 -8.06 -14.94
N SER A 147 8.43 -9.00 -14.27
CA SER A 147 8.16 -10.43 -14.40
C SER A 147 7.11 -10.93 -13.42
N CYS A 148 7.06 -10.35 -12.21
CA CYS A 148 6.18 -10.84 -11.14
C CYS A 148 4.86 -10.09 -11.04
N TYR A 149 4.73 -8.89 -11.63
CA TYR A 149 3.52 -8.08 -11.52
C TYR A 149 2.96 -7.66 -12.86
N ASP A 150 1.63 -7.58 -12.92
CA ASP A 150 0.92 -7.18 -14.12
C ASP A 150 1.28 -5.76 -14.57
N LYS A 151 1.38 -5.59 -15.89
CA LYS A 151 1.77 -4.33 -16.54
C LYS A 151 0.99 -3.11 -16.07
N TYR A 152 -0.31 -3.24 -15.80
CA TYR A 152 -1.13 -2.10 -15.38
C TYR A 152 -0.71 -1.52 -14.03
N ARG A 153 -0.05 -2.31 -13.15
CA ARG A 153 0.37 -1.87 -11.81
C ARG A 153 1.64 -1.02 -11.81
N TRP A 154 2.54 -1.24 -12.76
CA TRP A 154 3.84 -0.55 -12.81
C TRP A 154 4.01 0.42 -13.99
N ARG A 155 3.19 0.33 -15.05
CA ARG A 155 3.35 1.13 -16.28
C ARG A 155 3.40 2.65 -16.08
N PHE A 156 2.82 3.17 -15.01
CA PHE A 156 2.73 4.62 -14.78
C PHE A 156 3.93 5.21 -14.03
N TRP A 157 4.84 4.39 -13.52
CA TRP A 157 5.96 4.86 -12.69
C TRP A 157 7.30 4.16 -12.95
N LEU A 158 7.33 3.09 -13.77
CA LEU A 158 8.52 2.36 -14.20
C LEU A 158 8.81 2.57 -15.69
#